data_AF-J1I0S4-F1
#
_entry.id   AF-J1I0S4-F1
#
_cell.length_a   1.000
_cell.length_b   1.000
_cell.length_c   1.000
_cell.angle_alpha   90.00
_cell.angle_beta   90.00
_cell.angle_gamma   90.00
#
_symmetry.space_group_name_H-M   'P 1'
#
loop_
_entity.id
_entity.type
_entity.pdbx_description
1 polymer ?
#
loop_
_entity_poly.entity_id
_entity_poly.type
_entity_poly.pdbx_seq_one_letter_code
_entity_poly.pdbx_strand_id
1 'polypeptide(L)'
;MKKLLFPFLLLLGACQTPSADMPSAQDVQDSKPLGKTQLYHNPISADKPLDPNEAAKMLFEEMAFDFGEIKEGESVEHVFKFKNTGKSPLNITNARGNCGCTVPKWPKAPLAPGEAGEIRVVFNSTGKKGIQEKDVYITANTIPNKTVLKIRANVAN
;
A
#
# COMPACT_ATOMS: atom_id res chain seq x y z
N MET A 1 -16.51 -83.35 -33.88
CA MET A 1 -16.98 -83.74 -32.53
C MET A 1 -16.98 -82.50 -31.64
N LYS A 2 -18.00 -82.40 -30.77
CA LYS A 2 -18.17 -81.48 -29.63
C LYS A 2 -18.57 -80.01 -29.95
N LYS A 3 -19.88 -79.81 -29.80
CA LYS A 3 -20.56 -78.56 -29.45
C LYS A 3 -20.09 -78.07 -28.07
N LEU A 4 -20.08 -76.74 -27.88
CA LEU A 4 -20.29 -75.97 -26.63
C LEU A 4 -20.28 -74.50 -27.13
N LEU A 5 -21.34 -73.71 -27.25
CA LEU A 5 -22.51 -73.34 -26.44
C LEU A 5 -22.20 -72.49 -25.19
N PHE A 6 -22.72 -71.25 -25.24
CA PHE A 6 -22.93 -70.20 -24.22
C PHE A 6 -21.76 -69.26 -23.83
N PRO A 7 -22.03 -68.02 -23.37
CA PRO A 7 -23.17 -67.11 -23.62
C PRO A 7 -22.77 -65.65 -23.97
N PHE A 8 -23.76 -64.94 -24.51
CA PHE A 8 -23.88 -63.49 -24.62
C PHE A 8 -23.85 -62.83 -23.23
N LEU A 9 -22.90 -61.94 -22.97
CA LEU A 9 -22.93 -61.03 -21.81
C LEU A 9 -22.75 -59.60 -22.30
N LEU A 10 -23.87 -58.89 -22.31
CA LEU A 10 -24.01 -57.48 -22.63
C LEU A 10 -23.81 -56.71 -21.33
N LEU A 11 -22.66 -56.03 -21.18
CA LEU A 11 -22.47 -55.03 -20.13
C LEU A 11 -22.27 -53.65 -20.77
N LEU A 12 -23.22 -52.77 -20.46
CA LEU A 12 -23.25 -51.37 -20.82
C LEU A 12 -22.03 -50.62 -20.28
N GLY A 13 -21.49 -49.75 -21.12
CA GLY A 13 -20.52 -48.76 -20.70
C GLY A 13 -21.15 -47.66 -19.82
N ALA A 14 -20.33 -47.13 -18.92
CA ALA A 14 -20.48 -45.81 -18.34
C ALA A 14 -19.08 -45.19 -18.17
N CYS A 15 -19.00 -43.90 -18.46
CA CYS A 15 -17.80 -43.10 -18.72
C CYS A 15 -16.68 -43.21 -17.68
N GLN A 16 -15.45 -43.42 -18.16
CA GLN A 16 -14.22 -43.09 -17.44
C GLN A 16 -13.87 -41.62 -17.71
N THR A 17 -13.99 -40.77 -16.70
CA THR A 17 -13.33 -39.47 -16.68
C THR A 17 -11.85 -39.68 -16.34
N PRO A 18 -10.89 -39.18 -17.13
CA PRO A 18 -9.48 -39.29 -16.80
C PRO A 18 -9.17 -38.41 -15.59
N SER A 19 -8.69 -39.05 -14.52
CA SER A 19 -8.00 -38.37 -13.43
C SER A 19 -6.66 -37.91 -13.99
N ALA A 20 -6.51 -36.60 -14.20
CA ALA A 20 -5.22 -36.02 -14.52
C ALA A 20 -4.33 -36.12 -13.28
N ASP A 21 -3.28 -36.93 -13.41
CA ASP A 21 -2.15 -37.02 -12.50
C ASP A 21 -1.57 -35.62 -12.27
N MET A 22 -1.51 -35.18 -11.00
CA MET A 22 -0.66 -34.06 -10.59
C MET A 22 0.77 -34.56 -10.41
N PRO A 23 1.79 -33.88 -10.98
CA PRO A 23 3.19 -34.24 -10.75
C PRO A 23 3.59 -34.01 -9.28
N SER A 24 4.26 -35.01 -8.71
CA SER A 24 4.87 -34.94 -7.39
C SER A 24 6.05 -33.96 -7.34
N ALA A 25 6.21 -33.32 -6.19
CA ALA A 25 7.18 -32.27 -5.89
C ALA A 25 8.62 -32.78 -5.74
N GLN A 26 9.25 -33.29 -6.80
CA GLN A 26 10.70 -33.47 -6.88
C GLN A 26 11.09 -33.39 -8.36
N ASP A 27 11.39 -32.19 -8.86
CA ASP A 27 12.21 -31.92 -10.07
C ASP A 27 12.22 -30.42 -10.39
N VAL A 28 12.89 -29.62 -9.56
CA VAL A 28 13.43 -28.30 -9.99
C VAL A 28 14.74 -28.04 -9.25
N GLN A 29 15.74 -28.88 -9.49
CA GLN A 29 17.14 -28.46 -9.33
C GLN A 29 17.67 -28.23 -10.73
N ASP A 30 17.83 -26.95 -11.07
CA ASP A 30 18.75 -26.39 -12.08
C ASP A 30 18.15 -25.11 -12.69
N SER A 31 18.24 -24.01 -11.92
CA SER A 31 18.25 -22.68 -12.52
C SER A 31 19.33 -21.80 -11.89
N LYS A 32 20.14 -21.25 -12.79
CA LYS A 32 21.29 -20.35 -12.67
C LYS A 32 21.05 -19.17 -11.68
N PRO A 33 22.05 -18.71 -10.90
CA PRO A 33 21.82 -17.73 -9.86
C PRO A 33 21.57 -16.34 -10.46
N LEU A 34 20.34 -15.85 -10.31
CA LEU A 34 20.00 -14.45 -10.56
C LEU A 34 20.09 -13.69 -9.23
N GLY A 35 20.69 -12.49 -9.29
CA GLY A 35 21.24 -11.74 -8.16
C GLY A 35 20.29 -11.45 -6.99
N LYS A 36 20.89 -11.06 -5.87
CA LYS A 36 20.28 -10.76 -4.56
C LYS A 36 18.97 -9.96 -4.65
N THR A 37 17.86 -10.66 -4.79
CA THR A 37 16.55 -10.18 -4.35
C THR A 37 16.55 -10.22 -2.83
N GLN A 38 16.58 -9.06 -2.19
CA GLN A 38 16.30 -8.93 -0.76
C GLN A 38 14.89 -9.49 -0.52
N LEU A 39 14.81 -10.65 0.13
CA LEU A 39 13.54 -11.22 0.57
C LEU A 39 12.97 -10.27 1.63
N TYR A 40 12.03 -9.43 1.22
CA TYR A 40 11.31 -8.57 2.13
C TYR A 40 10.44 -9.47 3.01
N HIS A 41 10.94 -9.84 4.18
CA HIS A 41 10.18 -10.58 5.17
C HIS A 41 9.08 -9.64 5.66
N ASN A 42 7.84 -9.85 5.23
CA ASN A 42 6.69 -9.17 5.80
C ASN A 42 6.29 -9.97 7.06
N PRO A 43 6.63 -9.52 8.29
CA PRO A 43 6.36 -10.28 9.51
C PRO A 43 4.87 -10.33 9.88
N ILE A 44 4.00 -9.74 9.06
CA ILE A 44 2.56 -9.74 9.28
C ILE A 44 2.00 -11.03 8.68
N SER A 45 2.10 -12.14 9.41
CA SER A 45 1.17 -13.26 9.21
C SER A 45 -0.25 -12.73 9.37
N ALA A 46 -1.14 -13.09 8.44
CA ALA A 46 -2.55 -12.67 8.41
C ALA A 46 -3.33 -13.03 9.69
N ASP A 47 -2.75 -13.83 10.58
CA ASP A 47 -3.39 -14.37 11.77
C ASP A 47 -3.10 -13.60 13.07
N LYS A 48 -2.18 -12.62 13.08
CA LYS A 48 -1.86 -11.84 14.29
C LYS A 48 -2.33 -10.38 14.16
N PRO A 49 -3.25 -9.91 15.03
CA PRO A 49 -3.62 -8.50 15.08
C PRO A 49 -2.40 -7.61 15.31
N LEU A 50 -2.33 -6.46 14.64
CA LEU A 50 -1.31 -5.45 14.91
C LEU A 50 -1.46 -4.98 16.36
N ASP A 51 -0.46 -5.26 17.19
CA ASP A 51 -0.40 -4.73 18.57
C ASP A 51 -0.11 -3.22 18.50
N PRO A 52 -1.01 -2.34 19.00
CA PRO A 52 -0.79 -0.89 19.02
C PRO A 52 0.50 -0.46 19.73
N ASN A 53 1.04 -1.28 20.63
CA ASN A 53 2.28 -0.99 21.36
C ASN A 53 3.54 -1.27 20.53
N GLU A 54 3.43 -2.11 19.50
CA GLU A 54 4.53 -2.50 18.61
C GLU A 54 4.40 -1.84 17.21
N ALA A 55 3.26 -1.19 16.94
CA ALA A 55 3.00 -0.49 15.69
C ALA A 55 3.94 0.72 15.47
N ALA A 56 4.09 1.11 14.21
CA ALA A 56 4.73 2.36 13.84
C ALA A 56 3.87 3.53 14.34
N LYS A 57 4.51 4.64 14.72
CA LYS A 57 3.83 5.85 15.17
C LYS A 57 4.41 7.05 14.46
N MET A 58 3.58 7.86 13.82
CA MET A 58 4.00 9.06 13.12
C MET A 58 3.71 10.26 14.00
N LEU A 59 4.75 10.97 14.43
CA LEU A 59 4.62 12.20 15.21
C LEU A 59 5.08 13.38 14.36
N PHE A 60 4.16 14.28 14.02
CA PHE A 60 4.46 15.50 13.29
C PHE A 60 4.86 16.65 14.23
N GLU A 61 5.72 17.54 13.74
CA GLU A 61 6.02 18.81 14.42
C GLU A 61 4.81 19.74 14.38
N GLU A 62 4.05 19.71 13.29
CA GLU A 62 2.81 20.45 13.11
C GLU A 62 1.85 19.68 12.19
N MET A 63 0.55 19.91 12.38
CA MET A 63 -0.51 19.21 11.64
C MET A 63 -1.28 20.12 10.69
N ALA A 64 -1.04 21.43 10.76
CA ALA A 64 -1.72 22.43 9.95
C ALA A 64 -0.76 23.56 9.58
N PHE A 65 -0.91 24.11 8.38
CA PHE A 65 -0.15 25.28 7.92
C PHE A 65 -1.07 26.26 7.18
N ASP A 66 -0.88 27.56 7.41
CA ASP A 66 -1.60 28.61 6.70
C ASP A 66 -0.62 29.42 5.85
N PHE A 67 -0.80 29.39 4.53
CA PHE A 67 -0.03 30.18 3.58
C PHE A 67 -0.36 31.68 3.67
N GLY A 68 -1.44 32.04 4.37
CA GLY A 68 -1.93 33.41 4.41
C GLY A 68 -2.52 33.81 3.06
N GLU A 69 -2.28 35.06 2.66
CA GLU A 69 -2.72 35.56 1.36
C GLU A 69 -1.75 35.17 0.25
N ILE A 70 -2.29 34.58 -0.83
CA ILE A 70 -1.56 34.20 -2.04
C ILE A 70 -2.31 34.72 -3.26
N LYS A 71 -1.62 34.92 -4.39
CA LYS A 71 -2.28 35.35 -5.64
C LYS A 71 -2.83 34.18 -6.43
N GLU A 72 -3.92 34.38 -7.15
CA GLU A 72 -4.43 33.39 -8.09
C GLU A 72 -3.34 32.97 -9.09
N GLY A 73 -3.18 31.65 -9.27
CA GLY A 73 -2.20 31.07 -10.18
C GLY A 73 -0.85 30.77 -9.54
N GLU A 74 -0.62 31.20 -8.30
CA GLU A 74 0.58 30.81 -7.55
C GLU A 74 0.56 29.33 -7.17
N SER A 75 1.75 28.74 -7.14
CA SER A 75 2.01 27.42 -6.61
C SER A 75 2.86 27.57 -5.35
N VAL A 76 2.24 27.36 -4.19
CA VAL A 76 2.90 27.47 -2.88
C VAL A 76 3.17 26.08 -2.31
N GLU A 77 4.15 25.98 -1.42
CA GLU A 77 4.62 24.71 -0.89
C GLU A 77 4.94 24.80 0.60
N HIS A 78 4.58 23.77 1.35
CA HIS A 78 4.98 23.58 2.74
C HIS A 78 5.52 22.18 3.00
N VAL A 79 6.45 22.06 3.96
CA VAL A 79 7.06 20.78 4.35
C VAL A 79 6.67 20.45 5.78
N PHE A 80 5.84 19.42 5.95
CA PHE A 80 5.50 18.87 7.25
C PHE A 80 6.55 17.82 7.66
N LYS A 81 7.30 18.12 8.72
CA LYS A 81 8.29 17.20 9.29
C LYS A 81 7.63 16.27 10.30
N PHE A 82 8.08 15.02 10.31
CA PHE A 82 7.64 14.02 11.26
C PHE A 82 8.75 13.05 11.65
N LYS A 83 8.51 12.30 12.72
CA LYS A 83 9.39 11.24 13.21
C LYS A 83 8.62 9.94 13.44
N ASN A 84 9.23 8.81 13.10
CA ASN A 84 8.73 7.52 13.54
C ASN A 84 9.05 7.33 15.04
N THR A 85 8.05 7.44 15.90
CA THR A 85 8.18 7.25 17.37
C THR A 85 7.71 5.87 17.82
N GLY A 86 7.38 4.99 16.86
CA GLY A 86 6.95 3.63 17.12
C GLY A 86 8.11 2.65 17.26
N LYS A 87 7.76 1.36 17.31
CA LYS A 87 8.75 0.27 17.47
C LYS A 87 9.00 -0.54 16.19
N SER A 88 8.18 -0.36 15.17
CA SER A 88 8.34 -0.98 13.85
C SER A 88 8.68 0.06 12.78
N PRO A 89 9.28 -0.37 11.66
CA PRO A 89 9.50 0.51 10.50
C PRO A 89 8.18 1.11 10.00
N LEU A 90 8.17 2.42 9.81
CA LEU A 90 7.04 3.18 9.32
C LEU A 90 7.02 3.13 7.79
N ASN A 91 5.94 2.60 7.23
CA ASN A 91 5.70 2.53 5.80
C ASN A 91 4.47 3.35 5.42
N ILE A 92 4.65 4.35 4.56
CA ILE A 92 3.58 5.19 4.03
C ILE A 92 3.13 4.62 2.69
N THR A 93 1.96 3.99 2.69
CA THR A 93 1.41 3.33 1.50
C THR A 93 0.72 4.30 0.55
N ASN A 94 0.19 5.41 1.07
CA ASN A 94 -0.47 6.42 0.24
C ASN A 94 -0.40 7.81 0.90
N ALA A 95 -0.29 8.86 0.10
CA ALA A 95 -0.64 10.21 0.51
C ALA A 95 -1.34 10.92 -0.65
N ARG A 96 -2.43 11.62 -0.36
CA ARG A 96 -3.23 12.33 -1.37
C ARG A 96 -3.89 13.58 -0.81
N GLY A 97 -4.01 14.62 -1.63
CA GLY A 97 -4.92 15.74 -1.33
C GLY A 97 -6.39 15.35 -1.48
N ASN A 98 -7.29 16.20 -0.98
CA ASN A 98 -8.72 16.11 -1.26
C ASN A 98 -9.07 16.55 -2.71
N CYS A 99 -8.24 17.38 -3.34
CA CYS A 99 -8.31 17.79 -4.75
C CYS A 99 -6.99 17.50 -5.47
N GLY A 100 -7.03 17.41 -6.81
CA GLY A 100 -5.81 17.36 -7.64
C GLY A 100 -4.95 18.63 -7.57
N CYS A 101 -5.48 19.71 -7.00
CA CYS A 101 -4.76 20.95 -6.76
C CYS A 101 -3.79 20.90 -5.56
N THR A 102 -3.86 19.85 -4.74
CA THR A 102 -3.01 19.66 -3.57
C THR A 102 -2.27 18.34 -3.71
N VAL A 103 -0.95 18.42 -3.93
CA VAL A 103 -0.13 17.27 -4.28
C VAL A 103 0.93 17.04 -3.20
N PRO A 104 0.84 15.95 -2.43
CA PRO A 104 1.88 15.56 -1.48
C PRO A 104 2.99 14.75 -2.15
N LYS A 105 4.23 14.94 -1.69
CA LYS A 105 5.40 14.08 -1.94
C LYS A 105 5.93 13.59 -0.60
N TRP A 106 6.25 12.30 -0.54
CA TRP A 106 6.61 11.61 0.71
C TRP A 106 7.68 10.54 0.45
N PRO A 107 8.43 10.10 1.48
CA PRO A 107 9.39 9.01 1.36
C PRO A 107 8.69 7.69 1.02
N LYS A 108 9.23 6.97 0.03
CA LYS A 108 8.73 5.65 -0.39
C LYS A 108 9.43 4.49 0.30
N ALA A 109 10.63 4.74 0.83
CA ALA A 109 11.34 3.78 1.65
C ALA A 109 10.73 3.74 3.06
N PRO A 110 10.71 2.57 3.72
CA PRO A 110 10.37 2.47 5.13
C PRO A 110 11.33 3.27 6.00
N LEU A 111 10.81 3.94 7.03
CA LEU A 111 11.59 4.71 8.00
C LEU A 111 11.74 3.91 9.30
N ALA A 112 12.96 3.69 9.75
CA ALA A 112 13.24 2.95 10.99
C ALA A 112 12.67 3.67 12.23
N PRO A 113 12.48 2.98 13.37
CA PRO A 113 12.20 3.62 14.64
C PRO A 113 13.20 4.73 14.95
N GLY A 114 12.69 5.92 15.29
CA GLY A 114 13.49 7.11 15.55
C GLY A 114 13.91 7.90 14.31
N GLU A 115 13.67 7.41 13.10
CA GLU A 115 14.01 8.11 11.87
C GLU A 115 13.02 9.24 11.56
N ALA A 116 13.51 10.33 11.00
CA ALA A 116 12.72 11.48 10.57
C ALA A 116 12.33 11.37 9.09
N GLY A 117 11.19 11.94 8.74
CA GLY A 117 10.69 12.03 7.38
C GLY A 117 9.96 13.34 7.13
N GLU A 118 9.63 13.59 5.88
CA GLU A 118 8.99 14.82 5.43
C GLU A 118 7.83 14.53 4.47
N ILE A 119 6.73 15.27 4.62
CA ILE A 119 5.64 15.35 3.66
C ILE A 119 5.66 16.75 3.05
N ARG A 120 6.09 16.85 1.80
CA ARG A 120 6.10 18.09 1.03
C ARG A 120 4.75 18.24 0.34
N VAL A 121 4.00 19.30 0.63
CA VAL A 121 2.68 19.55 0.07
C VAL A 121 2.73 20.78 -0.82
N VAL A 122 2.42 20.60 -2.09
CA VAL A 122 2.26 21.70 -3.06
C VAL A 122 0.78 22.00 -3.23
N PHE A 123 0.40 23.28 -3.18
CA PHE A 123 -0.94 23.76 -3.53
C PHE A 123 -0.87 24.69 -4.73
N ASN A 124 -1.59 24.33 -5.80
CA ASN A 124 -1.77 25.16 -6.98
C ASN A 124 -3.11 25.91 -6.90
N SER A 125 -3.04 27.23 -6.86
CA SER A 125 -4.19 28.13 -6.70
C SER A 125 -4.88 28.52 -8.01
N THR A 126 -4.45 27.98 -9.15
CA THR A 126 -5.04 28.29 -10.46
C THR A 126 -6.55 28.03 -10.47
N GLY A 127 -7.34 29.05 -10.82
CA GLY A 127 -8.80 28.97 -10.82
C GLY A 127 -9.39 28.77 -9.41
N LYS A 128 -8.71 29.22 -8.36
CA LYS A 128 -9.20 29.27 -6.96
C LYS A 128 -9.31 30.72 -6.51
N LYS A 129 -10.24 31.01 -5.61
CA LYS A 129 -10.50 32.36 -5.06
C LYS A 129 -10.97 32.26 -3.61
N GLY A 130 -10.68 33.29 -2.81
CA GLY A 130 -11.06 33.37 -1.40
C GLY A 130 -10.41 32.29 -0.54
N ILE A 131 -11.01 32.01 0.62
CA ILE A 131 -10.48 31.03 1.59
C ILE A 131 -10.52 29.63 1.00
N GLN A 132 -9.37 28.96 1.02
CA GLN A 132 -9.15 27.59 0.61
C GLN A 132 -8.65 26.79 1.82
N GLU A 133 -9.40 25.78 2.23
CA GLU A 133 -8.96 24.78 3.20
C GLU A 133 -8.83 23.44 2.49
N LYS A 134 -7.67 22.79 2.61
CA LYS A 134 -7.40 21.50 1.98
C LYS A 134 -6.87 20.50 2.99
N ASP A 135 -7.38 19.29 2.88
CA ASP A 135 -6.90 18.14 3.64
C ASP A 135 -5.92 17.33 2.79
N VAL A 136 -4.84 16.86 3.43
CA VAL A 136 -3.92 15.87 2.90
C VAL A 136 -4.05 14.61 3.74
N TYR A 137 -4.55 13.54 3.13
CA TYR A 137 -4.75 12.23 3.76
C TYR A 137 -3.52 11.38 3.55
N ILE A 138 -2.95 10.87 4.65
CA ILE A 138 -1.80 9.97 4.67
C ILE A 138 -2.28 8.62 5.21
N THR A 139 -1.97 7.55 4.48
CA THR A 139 -2.22 6.17 4.90
C THR A 139 -0.89 5.47 5.17
N ALA A 140 -0.74 4.88 6.36
CA ALA A 140 0.47 4.18 6.78
C ALA A 140 0.13 2.97 7.66
N ASN A 141 1.12 2.13 7.97
CA ASN A 141 1.01 1.02 8.93
C ASN A 141 0.98 1.49 10.41
N THR A 142 0.28 2.58 10.68
CA THR A 142 0.05 3.16 12.00
C THR A 142 -1.33 2.77 12.54
N ILE A 143 -1.60 3.02 13.82
CA ILE A 143 -2.92 2.82 14.43
C ILE A 143 -3.33 4.14 15.11
N PRO A 144 -4.36 4.85 14.61
CA PRO A 144 -5.12 4.58 13.38
C PRO A 144 -4.25 4.69 12.12
N ASN A 145 -4.63 4.01 11.03
CA ASN A 145 -3.84 3.94 9.80
C ASN A 145 -3.92 5.20 8.91
N LYS A 146 -4.77 6.16 9.29
CA LYS A 146 -4.98 7.41 8.56
C LYS A 146 -4.59 8.60 9.44
N THR A 147 -3.79 9.48 8.85
CA THR A 147 -3.43 10.78 9.41
C THR A 147 -3.86 11.87 8.44
N VAL A 148 -4.32 13.02 8.94
CA VAL A 148 -4.78 14.15 8.11
C VAL A 148 -3.98 15.39 8.45
N LEU A 149 -3.31 15.97 7.46
CA LEU A 149 -2.70 17.29 7.55
C LEU A 149 -3.61 18.33 6.90
N LYS A 150 -3.55 19.57 7.37
CA LYS A 150 -4.37 20.66 6.86
C LYS A 150 -3.51 21.76 6.28
N ILE A 151 -3.92 22.30 5.14
CA ILE A 151 -3.37 23.56 4.62
C ILE A 151 -4.49 24.56 4.43
N ARG A 152 -4.19 25.84 4.65
CA ARG A 152 -5.08 26.97 4.42
C ARG A 152 -4.39 28.03 3.57
N ALA A 153 -5.16 28.73 2.75
CA ALA A 153 -4.72 29.94 2.05
C ALA A 153 -5.92 30.85 1.76
N ASN A 154 -5.73 32.16 1.67
CA ASN A 154 -6.68 33.10 1.08
C ASN A 154 -6.18 33.49 -0.31
N VAL A 155 -6.91 33.11 -1.36
CA VAL A 155 -6.51 33.39 -2.74
C VAL A 155 -7.12 34.71 -3.20
N ALA A 156 -6.28 35.72 -3.34
CA ALA A 156 -6.61 37.04 -3.85
C ALA A 156 -6.41 37.12 -5.37
N ASN A 157 -7.13 38.04 -6.02
CA ASN A 157 -6.97 38.33 -7.45
C ASN A 157 -5.83 39.32 -7.70
#